data_AF-A0A7W9ILV7-F1
#
_entry.id   AF-A0A7W9ILV7-F1
#
_cell.length_a   1.000
_cell.length_b   1.000
_cell.length_c   1.000
_cell.angle_alpha   90.00
_cell.angle_beta   90.00
_cell.angle_gamma   90.00
#
_symmetry.space_group_name_H-M   'P 1'
#
loop_
_entity.id
_entity.type
_entity.pdbx_description
1 polymer ?
#
loop_
_entity_poly.entity_id
_entity_poly.type
_entity_poly.pdbx_seq_one_letter_code
_entity_poly.pdbx_strand_id
1 'polypeptide(L)'
;MNRNRVLRNTAATMVAASAMVGSSAVSQAEGLVGPSTEGTATTVHRATWVTTAKPRVRRVAKTAKGRNKAIAYRLVSRRAWSQNQFRCLDSLWTRESDWNHRAYNRLSGAYGIPQALPGSKMRGSGGDWRYNPVTQIHWGLRYIKSRYGSPCGAWGHFQSSNWY
;
A
#
# COMPACT_ATOMS: atom_id res chain seq x y z
N MET A 1 -7.27 -46.83 25.10
CA MET A 1 -6.15 -46.87 24.14
C MET A 1 -6.25 -45.68 23.18
N ASN A 2 -5.30 -44.73 23.19
CA ASN A 2 -4.37 -44.53 22.07
C ASN A 2 -3.25 -43.56 22.49
N ARG A 3 -2.02 -43.99 22.28
CA ARG A 3 -0.77 -43.33 22.63
C ARG A 3 -0.30 -42.58 21.37
N ASN A 4 0.23 -41.36 21.48
CA ASN A 4 1.40 -40.92 20.68
C ASN A 4 1.99 -39.56 21.10
N ARG A 5 3.20 -39.67 21.70
CA ARG A 5 4.44 -38.85 21.69
C ARG A 5 4.39 -37.45 21.04
N VAL A 6 4.71 -36.37 21.77
CA VAL A 6 6.05 -35.78 22.10
C VAL A 6 6.78 -35.19 20.88
N LEU A 7 6.94 -33.86 20.84
CA LEU A 7 8.13 -33.07 20.40
C LEU A 7 7.94 -31.63 20.95
N ARG A 8 8.43 -31.27 22.15
CA ARG A 8 9.74 -30.63 22.45
C ARG A 8 10.18 -29.60 21.39
N ASN A 9 9.85 -28.32 21.61
CA ASN A 9 10.47 -27.18 20.90
C ASN A 9 11.68 -26.69 21.71
N THR A 10 12.87 -26.99 21.22
CA THR A 10 14.14 -26.39 21.68
C THR A 10 14.45 -25.14 20.86
N ALA A 11 14.75 -24.04 21.57
CA ALA A 11 15.36 -22.84 21.03
C ALA A 11 16.83 -23.10 20.65
N ALA A 12 17.30 -22.49 19.58
CA ALA A 12 18.73 -22.32 19.31
C ALA A 12 18.97 -20.91 18.78
N THR A 13 19.58 -20.11 19.64
CA THR A 13 20.20 -18.81 19.40
C THR A 13 21.50 -19.01 18.59
N MET A 14 21.79 -18.15 17.63
CA MET A 14 23.17 -17.82 17.25
C MET A 14 23.35 -16.31 17.13
N VAL A 15 24.55 -15.87 17.49
CA VAL A 15 24.95 -14.53 17.93
C VAL A 15 25.96 -13.93 16.93
N ALA A 16 25.82 -12.61 16.67
CA ALA A 16 26.84 -11.57 16.33
C ALA A 16 27.77 -11.79 15.10
N ALA A 17 28.48 -10.82 14.50
CA ALA A 17 28.61 -9.36 14.59
C ALA A 17 29.30 -8.83 13.29
N SER A 18 29.08 -7.54 13.04
CA SER A 18 29.84 -6.49 12.30
C SER A 18 31.02 -6.82 11.36
N ALA A 19 31.09 -6.11 10.21
CA ALA A 19 32.12 -5.07 9.96
C ALA A 19 32.05 -4.39 8.55
N MET A 20 32.24 -3.05 8.58
CA MET A 20 32.97 -2.09 7.71
C MET A 20 32.99 -2.13 6.15
N VAL A 21 32.65 -0.95 5.59
CA VAL A 21 33.41 -0.11 4.60
C VAL A 21 33.82 -0.71 3.23
N GLY A 22 33.59 0.08 2.17
CA GLY A 22 34.63 0.30 1.15
C GLY A 22 34.28 0.08 -0.32
N SER A 23 34.12 1.20 -1.02
CA SER A 23 34.43 1.54 -2.42
C SER A 23 34.83 0.45 -3.44
N SER A 24 34.22 0.61 -4.63
CA SER A 24 34.79 0.61 -5.98
C SER A 24 36.05 -0.21 -6.26
N ALA A 25 35.91 -1.21 -7.13
CA ALA A 25 37.02 -1.72 -7.94
C ALA A 25 36.55 -1.92 -9.39
N VAL A 26 37.16 -1.13 -10.27
CA VAL A 26 37.26 -1.34 -11.72
C VAL A 26 38.31 -2.43 -11.97
N SER A 27 38.04 -3.36 -12.88
CA SER A 27 39.08 -4.02 -13.72
C SER A 27 38.37 -4.79 -14.84
N GLN A 28 38.50 -4.34 -16.09
CA GLN A 28 39.58 -4.68 -17.02
C GLN A 28 39.31 -6.01 -17.73
N ALA A 29 38.97 -5.90 -19.01
CA ALA A 29 39.21 -6.94 -20.00
C ALA A 29 39.84 -6.25 -21.21
N GLU A 30 41.17 -6.35 -21.28
CA GLU A 30 41.92 -6.36 -22.54
C GLU A 30 41.44 -7.57 -23.35
N GLY A 31 41.29 -7.61 -24.67
CA GLY A 31 41.94 -6.88 -25.74
C GLY A 31 42.35 -7.94 -26.77
N LEU A 32 41.70 -7.99 -27.94
CA LEU A 32 42.23 -8.66 -29.14
C LEU A 32 41.75 -7.92 -30.39
N VAL A 33 42.67 -7.80 -31.33
CA VAL A 33 42.81 -6.76 -32.35
C VAL A 33 42.43 -7.26 -33.75
N GLY A 34 41.87 -6.36 -34.58
CA GLY A 34 42.11 -6.28 -36.03
C GLY A 34 40.85 -6.06 -36.90
N PRO A 35 40.96 -5.47 -38.12
CA PRO A 35 41.94 -4.52 -38.65
C PRO A 35 41.30 -3.19 -39.12
N SER A 36 42.18 -2.22 -39.42
CA SER A 36 41.92 -0.86 -39.87
C SER A 36 41.00 -0.74 -41.09
N THR A 37 40.02 0.16 -40.99
CA THR A 37 39.48 0.91 -42.13
C THR A 37 39.55 2.39 -41.79
N GLU A 38 40.16 3.15 -42.69
CA GLU A 38 40.31 4.60 -42.63
C GLU A 38 38.93 5.27 -42.60
N GLY A 39 38.59 5.84 -41.46
CA GLY A 39 37.43 6.70 -41.28
C GLY A 39 37.91 8.01 -40.67
N THR A 40 37.72 9.11 -41.40
CA THR A 40 38.03 10.47 -41.01
C THR A 40 37.68 10.75 -39.54
N ALA A 41 38.70 11.02 -38.72
CA ALA A 41 38.55 11.36 -37.31
C ALA A 41 37.81 12.70 -37.19
N THR A 42 36.50 12.64 -36.95
CA THR A 42 35.75 13.79 -36.45
C THR A 42 36.11 13.96 -34.99
N THR A 43 36.90 14.99 -34.68
CA THR A 43 37.18 15.41 -33.30
C THR A 43 35.86 15.75 -32.60
N VAL A 44 35.38 14.83 -31.77
CA VAL A 44 34.23 15.07 -30.89
C VAL A 44 34.72 15.90 -29.70
N HIS A 45 34.45 17.21 -29.72
CA HIS A 45 34.68 18.07 -28.56
C HIS A 45 33.74 17.65 -27.43
N ARG A 46 34.25 16.85 -26.48
CA ARG A 46 33.52 16.43 -25.29
C ARG A 46 33.47 17.58 -24.29
N ALA A 47 32.49 18.48 -24.47
CA ALA A 47 32.20 19.50 -23.47
C ALA A 47 31.61 18.84 -22.21
N THR A 48 32.27 19.03 -21.07
CA THR A 48 31.78 18.56 -19.78
C THR A 48 30.98 19.69 -19.13
N TRP A 49 29.66 19.64 -19.27
CA TRP A 49 28.79 20.62 -18.63
C TRP A 49 28.62 20.25 -17.15
N VAL A 50 29.13 21.10 -16.25
CA VAL A 50 28.86 21.01 -14.81
C VAL A 50 27.78 22.02 -14.46
N THR A 51 26.69 21.55 -13.87
CA THR A 51 25.58 22.39 -13.41
C THR A 51 25.55 22.45 -11.89
N THR A 52 25.41 23.66 -11.35
CA THR A 52 25.25 23.94 -9.90
C THR A 52 23.77 23.89 -9.47
N ALA A 53 22.86 23.47 -10.35
CA ALA A 53 21.42 23.51 -10.08
C ALA A 53 21.02 22.50 -8.98
N LYS A 54 20.46 23.01 -7.88
CA LYS A 54 19.89 22.21 -6.78
C LYS A 54 18.69 21.42 -7.32
N PRO A 55 18.64 20.07 -7.21
CA PRO A 55 17.54 19.29 -7.75
C PRO A 55 16.23 19.66 -7.05
N ARG A 56 15.29 20.25 -7.80
CA ARG A 56 13.96 20.59 -7.28
C ARG A 56 13.10 19.33 -7.30
N VAL A 57 13.19 18.54 -6.23
CA VAL A 57 12.32 17.36 -6.06
C VAL A 57 10.88 17.84 -5.91
N ARG A 58 10.04 17.63 -6.94
CA ARG A 58 8.61 17.92 -6.87
C ARG A 58 7.97 16.91 -5.92
N ARG A 59 7.52 17.35 -4.74
CA ARG A 59 6.66 16.52 -3.88
C ARG A 59 5.31 16.35 -4.59
N VAL A 60 5.02 15.15 -5.05
CA VAL A 60 3.68 14.80 -5.52
C VAL A 60 2.74 14.83 -4.31
N ALA A 61 1.82 15.78 -4.27
CA ALA A 61 0.81 15.83 -3.22
C ALA A 61 -0.05 14.57 -3.27
N LYS A 62 -0.17 13.86 -2.14
CA LYS A 62 -1.04 12.67 -2.06
C LYS A 62 -2.50 13.10 -2.16
N THR A 63 -3.22 12.55 -3.15
CA THR A 63 -4.67 12.76 -3.30
C THR A 63 -5.42 12.38 -2.01
N ALA A 64 -6.60 12.96 -1.79
CA ALA A 64 -7.44 12.58 -0.64
C ALA A 64 -7.72 11.06 -0.62
N LYS A 65 -8.03 10.49 -1.79
CA LYS A 65 -8.16 9.04 -2.01
C LYS A 65 -6.91 8.28 -1.55
N GLY A 66 -5.71 8.68 -2.00
CA GLY A 66 -4.45 8.04 -1.60
C GLY A 66 -4.19 8.13 -0.09
N ARG A 67 -4.52 9.26 0.54
CA ARG A 67 -4.43 9.42 2.01
C ARG A 67 -5.41 8.49 2.73
N ASN A 68 -6.65 8.38 2.26
CA ASN A 68 -7.69 7.51 2.84
C ASN A 68 -7.32 6.03 2.71
N LYS A 69 -6.83 5.61 1.54
CA LYS A 69 -6.28 4.25 1.33
C LYS A 69 -5.15 3.95 2.31
N ALA A 70 -4.22 4.88 2.53
CA ALA A 70 -3.12 4.70 3.48
C ALA A 70 -3.59 4.64 4.94
N ILE A 71 -4.66 5.33 5.32
CA ILE A 71 -5.30 5.20 6.64
C ILE A 71 -5.90 3.81 6.79
N ALA A 72 -6.69 3.36 5.81
CA ALA A 72 -7.32 2.05 5.85
C ALA A 72 -6.30 0.92 5.86
N TYR A 73 -5.22 1.02 5.08
CA TYR A 73 -4.16 0.03 5.08
C TYR A 73 -3.60 -0.21 6.49
N ARG A 74 -3.22 0.87 7.19
CA ARG A 74 -2.73 0.80 8.58
C ARG A 74 -3.77 0.18 9.52
N LEU A 75 -5.05 0.52 9.36
CA LEU A 75 -6.12 -0.01 10.20
C LEU A 75 -6.47 -1.48 9.89
N VAL A 76 -6.28 -1.92 8.65
CA VAL A 76 -6.39 -3.34 8.25
C VAL A 76 -5.24 -4.13 8.85
N SER A 77 -3.99 -3.64 8.73
CA SER A 77 -2.82 -4.29 9.33
C SER A 77 -2.92 -4.41 10.86
N ARG A 78 -3.43 -3.38 11.55
CA ARG A 78 -3.68 -3.41 13.00
C ARG A 78 -4.71 -4.48 13.43
N ARG A 79 -5.50 -5.01 12.51
CA ARG A 79 -6.45 -6.11 12.75
C ARG A 79 -5.87 -7.48 12.40
N ALA A 80 -4.56 -7.57 12.11
CA ALA A 80 -3.90 -8.77 11.61
C ALA A 80 -4.51 -9.32 10.29
N TRP A 81 -5.16 -8.45 9.51
CA TRP A 81 -5.62 -8.80 8.17
C TRP A 81 -4.50 -8.57 7.15
N SER A 82 -4.38 -9.51 6.21
CA SER A 82 -3.30 -9.52 5.21
C SER A 82 -3.47 -8.44 4.13
N GLN A 83 -2.44 -8.27 3.31
CA GLN A 83 -2.50 -7.42 2.12
C GLN A 83 -3.67 -7.78 1.20
N ASN A 84 -4.00 -9.08 1.07
CA ASN A 84 -5.10 -9.53 0.22
C ASN A 84 -6.45 -9.01 0.72
N GLN A 85 -6.65 -8.95 2.05
CA GLN A 85 -7.84 -8.34 2.63
C GLN A 85 -7.94 -6.85 2.28
N PHE A 86 -6.81 -6.14 2.29
CA PHE A 86 -6.81 -4.75 1.83
C PHE A 86 -7.16 -4.61 0.34
N ARG A 87 -6.71 -5.53 -0.53
CA ARG A 87 -7.08 -5.51 -1.96
C ARG A 87 -8.59 -5.66 -2.15
N CYS A 88 -9.21 -6.61 -1.45
CA CYS A 88 -10.67 -6.77 -1.46
C CYS A 88 -11.40 -5.52 -0.95
N LEU A 89 -10.91 -4.93 0.15
CA LEU A 89 -11.44 -3.67 0.68
C LEU A 89 -11.33 -2.54 -0.34
N ASP A 90 -10.20 -2.47 -1.07
CA ASP A 90 -9.95 -1.46 -2.07
C ASP A 90 -10.92 -1.54 -3.23
N SER A 91 -11.16 -2.74 -3.75
CA SER A 91 -12.19 -2.98 -4.77
C SER A 91 -13.57 -2.57 -4.27
N LEU A 92 -13.93 -2.98 -3.05
CA LEU A 92 -15.22 -2.69 -2.44
C LEU A 92 -15.46 -1.19 -2.29
N TRP A 93 -14.62 -0.49 -1.51
CA TRP A 93 -14.83 0.93 -1.22
C TRP A 93 -14.52 1.86 -2.40
N THR A 94 -13.79 1.39 -3.42
CA THR A 94 -13.70 2.10 -4.69
C THR A 94 -15.07 2.14 -5.38
N ARG A 95 -15.83 1.04 -5.39
CA ARG A 95 -17.18 1.01 -5.97
C ARG A 95 -18.19 1.82 -5.16
N GLU A 96 -18.05 1.82 -3.84
CA GLU A 96 -18.96 2.55 -2.96
C GLU A 96 -18.86 4.07 -3.09
N SER A 97 -17.63 4.61 -3.11
CA SER A 97 -17.43 6.05 -2.95
C SER A 97 -16.21 6.61 -3.67
N ASP A 98 -15.48 5.77 -4.41
CA ASP A 98 -14.12 6.05 -4.86
C ASP A 98 -13.20 6.57 -3.73
N TRP A 99 -13.37 6.03 -2.52
CA TRP A 99 -12.66 6.46 -1.30
C TRP A 99 -12.92 7.92 -0.88
N ASN A 100 -14.00 8.53 -1.34
CA ASN A 100 -14.38 9.87 -0.95
C ASN A 100 -15.14 9.88 0.39
N HIS A 101 -14.48 10.34 1.45
CA HIS A 101 -15.09 10.53 2.78
C HIS A 101 -16.21 11.57 2.86
N ARG A 102 -16.41 12.36 1.81
CA ARG A 102 -17.54 13.29 1.67
C ARG A 102 -18.60 12.79 0.69
N ALA A 103 -18.48 11.58 0.16
CA ALA A 103 -19.47 11.01 -0.74
C ALA A 103 -20.84 10.97 -0.06
N TYR A 104 -21.86 11.51 -0.72
CA TYR A 104 -23.23 11.50 -0.25
C TYR A 104 -24.15 11.10 -1.40
N ASN A 105 -24.85 10.00 -1.23
CA ASN A 105 -25.88 9.59 -2.18
C ASN A 105 -27.20 10.28 -1.78
N ARG A 106 -27.67 11.22 -2.61
CA ARG A 106 -28.88 11.99 -2.33
C ARG A 106 -30.16 11.16 -2.36
N LEU A 107 -30.17 10.04 -3.09
CA LEU A 107 -31.34 9.18 -3.24
C LEU A 107 -31.51 8.27 -2.02
N SER A 108 -30.42 7.63 -1.59
CA SER A 108 -30.46 6.69 -0.46
C SER A 108 -30.15 7.32 0.90
N GLY A 109 -29.43 8.44 0.94
CA GLY A 109 -28.89 9.04 2.16
C GLY A 109 -27.60 8.39 2.68
N ALA A 110 -26.99 7.47 1.91
CA ALA A 110 -25.73 6.84 2.25
C ALA A 110 -24.57 7.85 2.29
N TYR A 111 -23.64 7.69 3.24
CA TYR A 111 -22.57 8.67 3.48
C TYR A 111 -21.18 8.05 3.67
N GLY A 112 -20.18 8.77 3.16
CA GLY A 112 -18.77 8.57 3.44
C GLY A 112 -18.13 7.42 2.67
N ILE A 113 -16.91 7.06 3.05
CA ILE A 113 -16.14 5.98 2.41
C ILE A 113 -16.93 4.66 2.35
N PRO A 114 -17.54 4.17 3.45
CA PRO A 114 -18.22 2.88 3.44
C PRO A 114 -19.67 2.96 2.93
N GLN A 115 -20.17 4.14 2.54
CA GLN A 115 -21.58 4.38 2.19
C GLN A 115 -22.56 3.89 3.28
N ALA A 116 -22.33 4.30 4.53
CA ALA A 116 -23.16 3.87 5.66
C ALA A 116 -24.60 4.40 5.56
N LEU A 117 -25.59 3.53 5.82
CA LEU A 117 -27.02 3.86 5.79
C LEU A 117 -27.73 3.58 7.12
N PRO A 118 -28.25 4.60 7.83
CA PRO A 118 -27.91 6.02 7.68
C PRO A 118 -26.47 6.30 8.14
N GLY A 119 -25.85 7.35 7.58
CA GLY A 119 -24.48 7.76 7.94
C GLY A 119 -24.28 8.03 9.44
N SER A 120 -25.36 8.41 10.14
CA SER A 120 -25.38 8.66 11.58
C SER A 120 -24.96 7.46 12.44
N LYS A 121 -25.01 6.23 11.90
CA LYS A 121 -24.49 5.01 12.56
C LYS A 121 -22.99 5.10 12.86
N MET A 122 -22.25 5.92 12.11
CA MET A 122 -20.82 6.14 12.33
C MET A 122 -20.52 6.95 13.61
N ARG A 123 -21.53 7.59 14.21
CA ARG A 123 -21.36 8.35 15.46
C ARG A 123 -20.84 7.51 16.62
N GLY A 124 -21.16 6.21 16.65
CA GLY A 124 -20.61 5.26 17.61
C GLY A 124 -19.13 4.90 17.43
N SER A 125 -18.45 5.51 16.45
CA SER A 125 -16.98 5.43 16.27
C SER A 125 -16.29 6.80 16.48
N GLY A 126 -17.06 7.89 16.64
CA GLY A 126 -16.56 9.24 16.79
C GLY A 126 -17.61 10.29 16.41
N GLY A 127 -17.69 11.40 17.15
CA GLY A 127 -18.65 12.49 16.88
C GLY A 127 -18.38 13.26 15.58
N ASP A 128 -17.14 13.19 15.09
CA ASP A 128 -16.61 13.87 13.90
C ASP A 128 -16.76 13.07 12.60
N TRP A 129 -17.57 11.99 12.62
CA TRP A 129 -17.72 11.03 11.52
C TRP A 129 -18.03 11.65 10.16
N ARG A 130 -18.67 12.82 10.11
CA ARG A 130 -18.98 13.52 8.85
C ARG A 130 -17.73 13.94 8.10
N TYR A 131 -16.66 14.31 8.80
CA TYR A 131 -15.50 14.92 8.15
C TYR A 131 -14.20 14.14 8.40
N ASN A 132 -14.20 13.21 9.35
CA ASN A 132 -13.01 12.43 9.69
C ASN A 132 -12.98 11.07 8.96
N PRO A 133 -12.10 10.89 7.95
CA PRO A 133 -11.98 9.60 7.26
C PRO A 133 -11.52 8.46 8.18
N VAL A 134 -10.76 8.74 9.25
CA VAL A 134 -10.34 7.73 10.23
C VAL A 134 -11.57 7.14 10.93
N THR A 135 -12.48 8.00 11.38
CA THR A 135 -13.74 7.59 12.02
C THR A 135 -14.59 6.74 11.10
N GLN A 136 -14.75 7.15 9.84
CA GLN A 136 -15.51 6.41 8.83
C GLN A 136 -14.89 5.04 8.53
N ILE A 137 -13.58 4.99 8.29
CA ILE A 137 -12.85 3.75 8.02
C ILE A 137 -12.90 2.82 9.23
N HIS A 138 -12.73 3.35 10.44
CA HIS A 138 -12.79 2.58 11.67
C HIS A 138 -14.16 1.92 11.85
N TRP A 139 -15.24 2.69 11.64
CA TRP A 139 -16.60 2.16 11.64
C TRP A 139 -16.82 1.10 10.56
N GLY A 140 -16.46 1.39 9.30
CA GLY A 140 -16.67 0.50 8.16
C GLY A 140 -15.96 -0.84 8.33
N LEU A 141 -14.71 -0.83 8.83
CA LEU A 141 -13.99 -2.07 9.12
C LEU A 141 -14.61 -2.87 10.27
N ARG A 142 -15.22 -2.21 11.27
CA ARG A 142 -15.95 -2.88 12.36
C ARG A 142 -17.23 -3.54 11.84
N TYR A 143 -17.97 -2.82 10.99
CA TYR A 143 -19.15 -3.33 10.31
C TYR A 143 -18.81 -4.55 9.44
N ILE A 144 -17.78 -4.45 8.59
CA ILE A 144 -17.31 -5.57 7.75
C ILE A 144 -16.98 -6.80 8.60
N LYS A 145 -16.23 -6.62 9.69
CA LYS A 145 -15.89 -7.73 10.59
C LYS A 145 -17.14 -8.39 11.18
N SER A 146 -18.12 -7.59 11.62
CA SER A 146 -19.35 -8.09 12.25
C SER A 146 -20.29 -8.80 11.28
N ARG A 147 -20.37 -8.35 10.02
CA ARG A 147 -21.35 -8.85 9.05
C ARG A 147 -20.79 -9.93 8.12
N TYR A 148 -19.52 -9.78 7.74
CA TYR A 148 -18.88 -10.61 6.71
C TYR A 148 -17.62 -11.32 7.20
N GLY A 149 -17.21 -11.09 8.46
CA GLY A 149 -15.99 -11.64 9.05
C GLY A 149 -14.70 -10.96 8.56
N SER A 150 -14.59 -10.68 7.25
CA SER A 150 -13.40 -10.09 6.64
C SER A 150 -13.72 -9.24 5.40
N PRO A 151 -12.81 -8.32 4.98
CA PRO A 151 -12.97 -7.57 3.73
C PRO A 151 -13.19 -8.42 2.47
N CYS A 152 -12.51 -9.55 2.33
CA CYS A 152 -12.73 -10.45 1.20
C CYS A 152 -14.07 -11.19 1.31
N GLY A 153 -14.56 -11.48 2.53
CA GLY A 153 -15.92 -11.97 2.72
C GLY A 153 -16.97 -10.96 2.25
N ALA A 154 -16.77 -9.68 2.59
CA ALA A 154 -17.65 -8.60 2.14
C ALA A 154 -17.59 -8.41 0.61
N TRP A 155 -16.40 -8.44 0.03
CA TRP A 155 -16.23 -8.34 -1.42
C TRP A 155 -16.88 -9.51 -2.17
N GLY A 156 -16.70 -10.76 -1.70
CA GLY A 156 -17.36 -11.92 -2.29
C GLY A 156 -18.88 -11.82 -2.22
N HIS A 157 -19.42 -11.36 -1.09
CA HIS A 157 -20.84 -11.08 -0.96
C HIS A 157 -21.31 -10.03 -1.96
N PHE A 158 -20.60 -8.90 -2.05
CA PHE A 158 -20.88 -7.84 -3.03
C PHE A 158 -20.91 -8.36 -4.47
N GLN A 159 -19.96 -9.23 -4.85
CA GLN A 159 -19.94 -9.81 -6.20
C GLN A 159 -21.18 -10.67 -6.51
N SER A 160 -21.78 -11.31 -5.50
CA SER A 160 -22.97 -12.15 -5.65
C SER A 160 -24.29 -11.37 -5.59
N SER A 161 -24.35 -10.34 -4.74
CA SER A 161 -25.60 -9.71 -4.33
C SER A 161 -25.71 -8.25 -4.78
N ASN A 162 -24.61 -7.67 -5.27
CA ASN A 162 -24.48 -6.26 -5.65
C ASN A 162 -24.71 -5.26 -4.49
N TRP A 163 -24.56 -5.73 -3.24
CA TRP A 163 -24.59 -4.95 -2.00
C TRP A 163 -23.67 -5.57 -0.92
N TYR A 164 -23.30 -4.78 0.10
CA TYR A 164 -22.61 -5.24 1.33
C TYR A 164 -23.01 -4.35 2.54
#